data_AF-A0AAW0E384-F1
#
_entry.id   AF-A0AAW0E384-F1
#
_cell.length_a   1.000
_cell.length_b   1.000
_cell.length_c   1.000
_cell.angle_alpha   90.00
_cell.angle_beta   90.00
_cell.angle_gamma   90.00
#
_symmetry.space_group_name_H-M   'P 1'
#
loop_
_entity.id
_entity.type
_entity.pdbx_description
1 polymer ?
#
loop_
_entity_poly.entity_id
_entity_poly.type
_entity_poly.pdbx_seq_one_letter_code
_entity_poly.pdbx_strand_id
1 'polypeptide(L)'
;VVNPTGVNGVNNGVFPPDEELREILHEFQRRSLSHIHRIRYLEEHHGIKIGSFTAKLKQLNNKFNVPSVRKFNAVEEATAAIAEIVFRDVNQGQGPDTVKKIAALRLNLIIPRDFVRTTMHALFGQGPSDLRRPGRKNRKKRGALDAIGIFQEIHVDGHEKLGEKALRMGDGIGIDIYGMRDHVGKILWLVVVPNSRLSDTIGHVFLDMVSKYKAISIQVTFDGGSELGWLASFQTTLREEFAPKLSATQWKPAVAVKSTSNISIESTWSYDRQFNGRSLREILEEGRI
;
A
#
# COMPACT_ATOMS: atom_id res chain seq x y z
N VAL A 1 -16.76 7.21 59.61
CA VAL A 1 -16.67 8.66 59.30
C VAL A 1 -17.83 9.01 58.38
N VAL A 2 -18.79 9.79 58.87
CA VAL A 2 -20.01 10.18 58.14
C VAL A 2 -19.73 11.53 57.47
N ASN A 3 -20.00 11.66 56.16
CA ASN A 3 -19.73 12.86 55.37
C ASN A 3 -20.60 14.05 55.87
N PRO A 4 -20.02 15.07 56.52
CA PRO A 4 -20.77 16.13 57.19
C PRO A 4 -21.33 17.20 56.25
N THR A 5 -20.92 17.21 54.98
CA THR A 5 -21.37 18.23 54.01
C THR A 5 -22.55 17.80 53.13
N GLY A 6 -22.98 16.53 53.18
CA GLY A 6 -24.09 16.02 52.35
C GLY A 6 -23.85 16.03 50.82
N VAL A 7 -22.75 16.62 50.34
CA VAL A 7 -22.40 16.68 48.92
C VAL A 7 -21.74 15.36 48.51
N ASN A 8 -22.58 14.39 48.13
CA ASN A 8 -22.14 13.17 47.45
C ASN A 8 -22.33 13.34 45.94
N GLY A 9 -21.43 14.07 45.28
CA GLY A 9 -21.48 14.26 43.83
C GLY A 9 -20.24 14.97 43.29
N VAL A 10 -19.67 14.42 42.23
CA VAL A 10 -18.66 15.14 41.41
C VAL A 10 -19.38 16.26 40.67
N ASN A 11 -18.85 17.48 40.71
CA ASN A 11 -19.35 18.58 39.89
C ASN A 11 -19.11 18.22 38.41
N ASN A 12 -20.19 17.91 37.68
CA ASN A 12 -20.11 17.45 36.29
C ASN A 12 -19.96 18.59 35.27
N GLY A 13 -19.76 19.84 35.73
CA GLY A 13 -19.74 21.03 34.88
C GLY A 13 -21.14 21.54 34.53
N VAL A 14 -21.20 22.52 33.62
CA VAL A 14 -22.45 23.05 33.07
C VAL A 14 -22.79 22.27 31.81
N PHE A 15 -23.99 21.70 31.76
CA PHE A 15 -24.45 20.98 30.56
C PHE A 15 -24.92 21.98 29.50
N PRO A 16 -24.59 21.77 28.21
CA PRO A 16 -25.17 22.52 27.11
C PRO A 16 -26.68 22.24 27.02
N PRO A 17 -27.44 23.05 26.25
CA PRO A 17 -28.86 22.80 25.99
C PRO A 17 -29.13 21.36 25.56
N ASP A 18 -30.27 20.80 25.99
CA ASP A 18 -30.63 19.39 25.76
C ASP A 18 -30.59 18.99 24.27
N GLU A 19 -30.92 19.93 23.36
CA GLU A 19 -30.88 19.70 21.91
C GLU A 19 -29.45 19.56 21.37
N GLU A 20 -28.54 20.41 21.83
CA GLU A 20 -27.12 20.34 21.46
C GLU A 20 -26.47 19.07 22.02
N LEU A 21 -26.78 18.74 23.28
CA LEU A 21 -26.30 17.52 23.92
C LEU A 21 -26.79 16.26 23.21
N ARG A 22 -28.04 16.27 22.72
CA ARG A 22 -28.60 15.18 21.91
C ARG A 22 -27.78 14.98 20.64
N GLU A 23 -27.55 16.03 19.86
CA GLU A 23 -26.79 15.91 18.61
C GLU A 23 -25.36 15.42 18.82
N ILE A 24 -24.67 15.91 19.85
CA ILE A 24 -23.32 15.46 20.21
C ILE A 24 -23.30 13.94 20.49
N LEU A 25 -24.26 13.45 21.29
CA LEU A 25 -24.33 12.03 21.65
C LEU A 25 -24.69 11.15 20.44
N HIS A 26 -25.54 11.64 19.54
CA HIS A 26 -25.83 10.97 18.26
C HIS A 26 -24.60 10.96 17.34
N GLU A 27 -23.83 12.05 17.27
CA GLU A 27 -22.58 12.10 16.50
C GLU A 27 -21.55 11.09 16.99
N PHE A 28 -21.38 10.95 18.31
CA PHE A 28 -20.48 9.94 18.89
C PHE A 28 -20.84 8.53 18.44
N GLN A 29 -22.13 8.26 18.29
CA GLN A 29 -22.64 6.99 17.83
C GLN A 29 -22.38 6.80 16.32
N ARG A 30 -22.64 7.82 15.49
CA ARG A 30 -22.30 7.82 14.05
C ARG A 30 -20.81 7.53 13.83
N ARG A 31 -19.95 8.15 14.64
CA ARG A 31 -18.48 7.99 14.60
C ARG A 31 -17.97 6.71 15.28
N SER A 32 -18.85 5.92 15.89
CA SER A 32 -18.50 4.70 16.62
C SER A 32 -17.42 4.94 17.69
N LEU A 33 -17.44 6.08 18.38
CA LEU A 33 -16.46 6.41 19.42
C LEU A 33 -16.60 5.47 20.63
N SER A 34 -15.46 5.02 21.16
CA SER A 34 -15.40 4.26 22.41
C SER A 34 -15.87 5.11 23.59
N HIS A 35 -16.32 4.49 24.68
CA HIS A 35 -16.75 5.23 25.87
C HIS A 35 -15.67 6.19 26.41
N ILE A 36 -14.40 5.77 26.38
CA ILE A 36 -13.27 6.61 26.83
C ILE A 36 -13.17 7.86 25.95
N HIS A 37 -13.24 7.71 24.63
CA HIS A 37 -13.18 8.84 23.71
C HIS A 37 -14.38 9.78 23.85
N ARG A 38 -15.57 9.25 24.11
CA ARG A 38 -16.76 10.09 24.36
C ARG A 38 -16.59 10.94 25.62
N ILE A 39 -16.14 10.34 26.72
CA ILE A 39 -15.92 11.06 27.98
C ILE A 39 -14.85 12.13 27.79
N ARG A 40 -13.72 11.78 27.17
CA ARG A 40 -12.65 12.74 26.89
C ARG A 40 -13.11 13.89 25.99
N TYR A 41 -13.90 13.58 24.95
CA TYR A 41 -14.44 14.62 24.06
C TYR A 41 -15.37 15.58 24.80
N LEU A 42 -16.27 15.06 25.64
CA LEU A 42 -17.18 15.86 26.46
C LEU A 42 -16.43 16.77 27.44
N GLU A 43 -15.31 16.30 28.00
CA GLU A 43 -14.46 17.09 28.89
C GLU A 43 -13.69 18.17 28.12
N GLU A 44 -13.02 17.81 27.01
CA GLU A 44 -12.17 18.72 26.22
C GLU A 44 -12.98 19.81 25.51
N HIS A 45 -14.14 19.48 24.93
CA HIS A 45 -14.87 20.38 24.02
C HIS A 45 -16.08 21.04 24.68
N HIS A 46 -16.65 20.42 25.72
CA HIS A 46 -17.86 20.92 26.38
C HIS A 46 -17.69 21.14 27.90
N GLY A 47 -16.50 20.89 28.45
CA GLY A 47 -16.21 21.07 29.88
C GLY A 47 -17.00 20.14 30.81
N ILE A 48 -17.61 19.08 30.27
CA ILE A 48 -18.47 18.16 31.03
C ILE A 48 -17.60 17.06 31.64
N LYS A 49 -17.46 17.08 32.95
CA LYS A 49 -16.67 16.08 33.69
C LYS A 49 -17.54 14.91 34.11
N ILE A 50 -17.61 13.89 33.27
CA ILE A 50 -18.21 12.62 33.64
C ILE A 50 -17.13 11.76 34.29
N GLY A 51 -17.27 11.46 35.59
CA GLY A 51 -16.35 10.54 36.28
C GLY A 51 -16.21 9.20 35.55
N SER A 52 -15.14 8.45 35.85
CA SER A 52 -14.80 7.16 35.19
C SER A 52 -15.93 6.12 35.13
N PHE A 53 -16.99 6.31 35.91
CA PHE A 53 -18.22 5.54 35.87
C PHE A 53 -19.11 5.88 34.66
N THR A 54 -19.29 4.88 33.80
CA THR A 54 -20.18 4.87 32.62
C THR A 54 -21.67 5.10 32.91
N ALA A 55 -22.07 5.17 34.18
CA ALA A 55 -23.48 5.30 34.60
C ALA A 55 -24.13 6.59 34.11
N LYS A 56 -23.45 7.74 34.21
CA LYS A 56 -24.01 9.03 33.78
C LYS A 56 -24.15 9.12 32.27
N LEU A 57 -23.14 8.66 31.52
CA LEU A 57 -23.21 8.58 30.06
C LEU A 57 -24.32 7.62 29.61
N LYS A 58 -24.52 6.50 30.31
CA LYS A 58 -25.65 5.59 30.06
C LYS A 58 -27.02 6.25 30.33
N GLN A 59 -27.14 7.03 31.40
CA GLN A 59 -28.35 7.80 31.69
C GLN A 59 -28.64 8.83 30.59
N LEU A 60 -27.63 9.56 30.12
CA LEU A 60 -27.78 10.51 29.02
C LEU A 60 -28.16 9.81 27.71
N ASN A 61 -27.49 8.71 27.37
CA ASN A 61 -27.84 7.91 26.19
C ASN A 61 -29.28 7.37 26.25
N ASN A 62 -29.77 7.01 27.44
CA ASN A 62 -31.16 6.60 27.63
C ASN A 62 -32.13 7.78 27.51
N LYS A 63 -31.83 8.93 28.14
CA LYS A 63 -32.64 10.16 28.09
C LYS A 63 -32.87 10.61 26.64
N PHE A 64 -31.83 10.59 25.84
CA PHE A 64 -31.86 11.05 24.44
C PHE A 64 -32.10 9.93 23.43
N ASN A 65 -32.43 8.72 23.90
CA ASN A 65 -32.66 7.53 23.07
C ASN A 65 -31.56 7.27 22.01
N VAL A 66 -30.30 7.45 22.40
CA VAL A 66 -29.15 7.25 21.52
C VAL A 66 -29.14 5.80 21.02
N PRO A 67 -29.08 5.57 19.68
CA PRO A 67 -29.10 4.24 19.11
C PRO A 67 -27.95 3.38 19.63
N SER A 68 -28.19 2.08 19.79
CA SER A 68 -27.15 1.14 20.16
C SER A 68 -27.31 -0.16 19.38
N VAL A 69 -26.21 -0.88 19.21
CA VAL A 69 -26.21 -2.19 18.54
C VAL A 69 -27.18 -3.17 19.21
N ARG A 70 -27.43 -3.04 20.52
CA ARG A 70 -28.37 -3.90 21.27
C ARG A 70 -29.84 -3.55 21.03
N LYS A 71 -30.13 -2.37 20.49
CA LYS A 71 -31.49 -1.92 20.10
C LYS A 71 -31.75 -2.13 18.59
N PHE A 72 -30.97 -2.98 17.94
CA PHE A 72 -31.11 -3.26 16.51
C PHE A 72 -32.41 -4.04 16.23
N ASN A 73 -33.34 -3.40 15.53
CA ASN A 73 -34.63 -3.97 15.12
C ASN A 73 -34.94 -3.79 13.62
N ALA A 74 -34.18 -2.97 12.90
CA ALA A 74 -34.39 -2.64 11.48
C ALA A 74 -33.66 -3.63 10.53
N VAL A 75 -34.06 -4.90 10.55
CA VAL A 75 -33.40 -5.99 9.79
C VAL A 75 -33.48 -5.76 8.28
N GLU A 76 -34.65 -5.40 7.76
CA GLU A 76 -34.89 -5.20 6.33
C GLU A 76 -34.13 -3.99 5.79
N GLU A 77 -34.28 -2.85 6.47
CA GLU A 77 -33.57 -1.60 6.14
C GLU A 77 -32.06 -1.78 6.18
N ALA A 78 -31.54 -2.49 7.19
CA ALA A 78 -30.12 -2.80 7.28
C ALA A 78 -29.63 -3.70 6.15
N THR A 79 -30.44 -4.66 5.72
CA THR A 79 -30.10 -5.57 4.62
C THR A 79 -30.02 -4.81 3.29
N ALA A 80 -30.99 -3.94 3.01
CA ALA A 80 -31.00 -3.09 1.84
C ALA A 80 -29.80 -2.13 1.83
N ALA A 81 -29.52 -1.49 2.97
CA ALA A 81 -28.36 -0.61 3.14
C ALA A 81 -27.03 -1.32 2.90
N ILE A 82 -26.86 -2.54 3.42
CA ILE A 82 -25.64 -3.34 3.20
C ILE A 82 -25.49 -3.67 1.71
N ALA A 83 -26.57 -4.09 1.06
CA ALA A 83 -26.56 -4.43 -0.36
C ALA A 83 -26.14 -3.22 -1.21
N GLU A 84 -26.69 -2.04 -0.93
CA GLU A 84 -26.36 -0.81 -1.64
C GLU A 84 -24.90 -0.38 -1.44
N ILE A 85 -24.40 -0.42 -0.20
CA ILE A 85 -23.00 -0.04 0.11
C ILE A 85 -22.03 -0.96 -0.62
N VAL A 86 -22.28 -2.27 -0.62
CA VAL A 86 -21.42 -3.26 -1.28
C VAL A 86 -21.55 -3.17 -2.80
N PHE A 87 -22.75 -2.92 -3.33
CA PHE A 87 -22.95 -2.74 -4.77
C PHE A 87 -22.19 -1.53 -5.32
N ARG A 88 -22.11 -0.43 -4.55
CA ARG A 88 -21.32 0.76 -4.91
C ARG A 88 -19.80 0.52 -4.81
N ASP A 89 -19.36 -0.53 -4.13
CA ASP A 89 -17.95 -0.90 -4.03
C ASP A 89 -17.54 -1.75 -5.23
N VAL A 90 -17.21 -1.08 -6.34
CA VAL A 90 -16.79 -1.69 -7.62
C VAL A 90 -15.69 -2.75 -7.43
N ASN A 91 -14.79 -2.54 -6.48
CA ASN A 91 -13.64 -3.43 -6.24
C ASN A 91 -13.93 -4.53 -5.21
N GLN A 92 -15.11 -4.54 -4.59
CA GLN A 92 -15.51 -5.46 -3.50
C GLN A 92 -14.45 -5.57 -2.38
N GLY A 93 -13.72 -4.48 -2.15
CA GLY A 93 -12.61 -4.39 -1.22
C GLY A 93 -13.02 -4.07 0.22
N GLN A 94 -14.27 -3.64 0.45
CA GLN A 94 -14.73 -3.19 1.77
C GLN A 94 -15.01 -4.37 2.69
N GLY A 95 -14.52 -4.25 3.93
CA GLY A 95 -14.76 -5.21 5.00
C GLY A 95 -16.08 -5.00 5.73
N PRO A 96 -16.58 -6.02 6.47
CA PRO A 96 -17.77 -5.86 7.31
C PRO A 96 -17.67 -4.67 8.27
N ASP A 97 -16.47 -4.36 8.76
CA ASP A 97 -16.25 -3.22 9.66
C ASP A 97 -16.34 -1.87 8.92
N THR A 98 -15.87 -1.82 7.67
CA THR A 98 -15.97 -0.64 6.81
C THR A 98 -17.42 -0.38 6.40
N VAL A 99 -18.13 -1.43 5.93
CA VAL A 99 -19.55 -1.35 5.56
C VAL A 99 -20.38 -0.89 6.75
N LYS A 100 -20.13 -1.45 7.94
CA LYS A 100 -20.76 -1.01 9.20
C LYS A 100 -20.54 0.48 9.48
N LYS A 101 -19.31 0.98 9.34
CA LYS A 101 -18.98 2.40 9.57
C LYS A 101 -19.66 3.31 8.55
N ILE A 102 -19.71 2.90 7.29
CA ILE A 102 -20.40 3.66 6.23
C ILE A 102 -21.90 3.73 6.52
N ALA A 103 -22.53 2.62 6.92
CA ALA A 103 -23.94 2.62 7.31
C ALA A 103 -24.22 3.55 8.49
N ALA A 104 -23.35 3.55 9.52
CA ALA A 104 -23.48 4.43 10.67
C ALA A 104 -23.31 5.92 10.33
N LEU A 105 -22.34 6.25 9.45
CA LEU A 105 -22.03 7.63 9.10
C LEU A 105 -23.01 8.23 8.08
N ARG A 106 -23.40 7.47 7.05
CA ARG A 106 -24.20 7.99 5.93
C ARG A 106 -25.69 7.78 6.10
N LEU A 107 -26.08 6.65 6.69
CA LEU A 107 -27.49 6.23 6.79
C LEU A 107 -28.01 6.31 8.23
N ASN A 108 -27.17 6.69 9.19
CA ASN A 108 -27.49 6.70 10.62
C ASN A 108 -27.96 5.33 11.15
N LEU A 109 -27.55 4.25 10.48
CA LEU A 109 -27.93 2.88 10.81
C LEU A 109 -26.85 2.19 11.63
N ILE A 110 -27.17 1.86 12.88
CA ILE A 110 -26.27 1.16 13.80
C ILE A 110 -26.49 -0.34 13.69
N ILE A 111 -25.65 -0.99 12.89
CA ILE A 111 -25.79 -2.41 12.56
C ILE A 111 -24.72 -3.23 13.31
N PRO A 112 -25.06 -4.41 13.89
CA PRO A 112 -24.07 -5.35 14.41
C PRO A 112 -23.10 -5.80 13.33
N ARG A 113 -21.80 -5.87 13.65
CA ARG A 113 -20.76 -6.34 12.70
C ARG A 113 -21.05 -7.76 12.21
N ASP A 114 -21.52 -8.63 13.09
CA ASP A 114 -21.82 -10.02 12.74
C ASP A 114 -23.00 -10.12 11.78
N PHE A 115 -24.02 -9.27 11.95
CA PHE A 115 -25.12 -9.16 11.00
C PHE A 115 -24.62 -8.73 9.62
N VAL A 116 -23.81 -7.66 9.55
CA VAL A 116 -23.18 -7.21 8.30
C VAL A 116 -22.40 -8.33 7.63
N ARG A 117 -21.57 -9.06 8.39
CA ARG A 117 -20.77 -10.18 7.88
C ARG A 117 -21.67 -11.28 7.30
N THR A 118 -22.69 -11.71 8.04
CA THR A 118 -23.60 -12.78 7.59
C THR A 118 -24.38 -12.37 6.35
N THR A 119 -24.90 -11.14 6.31
CA THR A 119 -25.63 -10.60 5.16
C THR A 119 -24.73 -10.45 3.93
N MET A 120 -23.50 -9.96 4.09
CA MET A 120 -22.52 -9.89 2.99
C MET A 120 -22.23 -11.29 2.42
N HIS A 121 -22.10 -12.30 3.28
CA HIS A 121 -21.88 -13.67 2.84
C HIS A 121 -23.10 -14.26 2.13
N ALA A 122 -24.31 -13.97 2.61
CA ALA A 122 -25.55 -14.47 2.00
C ALA A 122 -25.80 -13.86 0.62
N LEU A 123 -25.55 -12.55 0.46
CA LEU A 123 -25.84 -11.82 -0.78
C LEU A 123 -24.73 -11.93 -1.85
N PHE A 124 -23.47 -11.94 -1.43
CA PHE A 124 -22.30 -11.81 -2.33
C PHE A 124 -21.30 -12.98 -2.22
N GLY A 125 -21.64 -14.03 -1.45
CA GLY A 125 -20.80 -15.20 -1.25
C GLY A 125 -19.52 -14.92 -0.45
N GLN A 126 -18.49 -15.74 -0.65
CA GLN A 126 -17.21 -15.56 0.03
C GLN A 126 -16.32 -14.48 -0.59
N GLY A 127 -16.67 -13.94 -1.76
CA GLY A 127 -15.82 -13.05 -2.59
C GLY A 127 -15.12 -11.92 -1.82
N PRO A 128 -15.85 -11.05 -1.10
CA PRO A 128 -15.25 -9.93 -0.35
C PRO A 128 -14.32 -10.40 0.79
N SER A 129 -14.63 -11.52 1.44
CA SER A 129 -13.85 -12.08 2.54
C SER A 129 -12.63 -12.88 2.06
N ASP A 130 -12.76 -13.62 0.96
CA ASP A 130 -11.72 -14.45 0.35
C ASP A 130 -10.64 -13.66 -0.38
N LEU A 131 -10.98 -12.48 -0.91
CA LEU A 131 -10.01 -11.53 -1.47
C LEU A 131 -9.12 -10.91 -0.39
N ARG A 132 -9.62 -10.82 0.86
CA ARG A 132 -8.93 -10.14 1.97
C ARG A 132 -8.25 -11.08 2.97
N ARG A 133 -8.34 -12.40 2.79
CA ARG A 133 -7.80 -13.38 3.75
C ARG A 133 -6.26 -13.24 3.89
N PRO A 134 -5.74 -12.81 5.05
CA PRO A 134 -4.30 -12.81 5.30
C PRO A 134 -3.76 -14.24 5.19
N GLY A 135 -2.72 -14.46 4.38
CA GLY A 135 -2.14 -15.78 4.15
C GLY A 135 -2.51 -16.44 2.82
N ARG A 136 -3.50 -15.91 2.08
CA ARG A 136 -3.71 -16.26 0.66
C ARG A 136 -2.66 -15.55 -0.20
N LYS A 137 -1.38 -15.84 0.05
CA LYS A 137 -0.30 -15.42 -0.84
C LYS A 137 -0.48 -16.24 -2.10
N ASN A 138 -0.77 -15.61 -3.23
CA ASN A 138 -0.48 -16.19 -4.53
C ASN A 138 1.04 -16.40 -4.56
N ARG A 139 1.51 -17.55 -4.04
CA ARG A 139 2.92 -17.94 -4.14
C ARG A 139 3.21 -17.93 -5.63
N LYS A 140 4.10 -17.04 -6.06
CA LYS A 140 4.58 -17.05 -7.44
C LYS A 140 5.06 -18.47 -7.72
N LYS A 141 4.49 -19.12 -8.73
CA LYS A 141 4.95 -20.43 -9.16
C LYS A 141 6.42 -20.25 -9.56
N ARG A 142 7.32 -20.96 -8.89
CA ARG A 142 8.72 -21.01 -9.29
C ARG A 142 8.78 -21.88 -10.55
N GLY A 143 9.36 -21.35 -11.62
CA GLY A 143 9.56 -22.07 -12.87
C GLY A 143 11.04 -22.00 -13.28
N ALA A 144 11.44 -22.86 -14.20
CA ALA A 144 12.70 -22.68 -14.90
C ALA A 144 12.61 -21.43 -15.80
N LEU A 145 13.73 -20.71 -15.93
CA LEU A 145 13.87 -19.68 -16.94
C LEU A 145 14.00 -20.37 -18.29
N ASP A 146 13.24 -19.90 -19.28
CA ASP A 146 13.22 -20.47 -20.62
C ASP A 146 13.37 -19.33 -21.63
N ALA A 147 14.23 -19.52 -22.63
CA ALA A 147 14.49 -18.55 -23.67
C ALA A 147 14.89 -19.27 -24.96
N ILE A 148 14.52 -18.67 -26.09
CA ILE A 148 14.86 -19.18 -27.43
C ILE A 148 16.39 -19.18 -27.65
N GLY A 149 17.08 -18.21 -27.05
CA GLY A 149 18.52 -18.06 -27.12
C GLY A 149 19.01 -16.79 -26.43
N ILE A 150 20.33 -16.57 -26.48
CA ILE A 150 20.97 -15.36 -25.96
C ILE A 150 20.43 -14.15 -26.75
N PHE A 151 20.29 -12.99 -26.10
CA PHE A 151 19.71 -11.76 -26.63
C PHE A 151 18.20 -11.88 -26.99
N GLN A 152 17.51 -12.96 -26.63
CA GLN A 152 16.05 -12.98 -26.75
C GLN A 152 15.41 -12.00 -25.75
N GLU A 153 15.82 -12.02 -24.49
CA GLU A 153 15.35 -11.10 -23.46
C GLU A 153 16.52 -10.64 -22.59
N ILE A 154 16.65 -9.33 -22.41
CA ILE A 154 17.64 -8.72 -21.50
C ILE A 154 16.90 -8.04 -20.36
N HIS A 155 17.35 -8.34 -19.15
CA HIS A 155 16.91 -7.71 -17.91
C HIS A 155 17.84 -6.57 -17.54
N VAL A 156 17.27 -5.39 -17.33
CA VAL A 156 18.02 -4.20 -16.91
C VAL A 156 17.50 -3.68 -15.58
N ASP A 157 18.40 -3.14 -14.76
CA ASP A 157 18.09 -2.59 -13.44
C ASP A 157 19.23 -1.72 -12.90
N GLY A 158 18.89 -0.81 -11.99
CA GLY A 158 19.83 0.03 -11.25
C GLY A 158 20.07 -0.48 -9.82
N HIS A 159 21.32 -0.53 -9.41
CA HIS A 159 21.73 -0.90 -8.07
C HIS A 159 22.21 0.31 -7.26
N GLU A 160 21.30 0.87 -6.46
CA GLU A 160 21.53 2.11 -5.70
C GLU A 160 21.99 1.88 -4.25
N LYS A 161 22.36 0.65 -3.87
CA LYS A 161 22.72 0.35 -2.46
C LYS A 161 24.07 0.91 -2.04
N LEU A 162 24.84 1.43 -2.99
CA LEU A 162 26.06 2.21 -2.80
C LEU A 162 25.88 3.65 -3.31
N GLY A 163 24.65 4.06 -3.61
CA GLY A 163 24.35 5.42 -4.04
C GLY A 163 24.40 6.44 -2.90
N GLU A 164 24.29 7.70 -3.26
CA GLU A 164 24.35 8.86 -2.34
C GLU A 164 23.44 8.69 -1.12
N LYS A 165 22.17 8.33 -1.35
CA LYS A 165 21.17 8.13 -0.28
C LYS A 165 21.51 6.95 0.64
N ALA A 166 22.21 5.95 0.12
CA ALA A 166 22.54 4.72 0.83
C ALA A 166 23.83 4.84 1.66
N LEU A 167 24.83 5.56 1.15
CA LEU A 167 26.11 5.81 1.82
C LEU A 167 26.07 7.01 2.77
N ARG A 168 25.32 8.07 2.43
CA ARG A 168 25.20 9.30 3.24
C ARG A 168 26.56 9.95 3.56
N MET A 169 27.44 10.02 2.57
CA MET A 169 28.80 10.56 2.71
C MET A 169 28.96 12.02 2.28
N GLY A 170 27.86 12.66 1.87
CA GLY A 170 27.84 14.03 1.35
C GLY A 170 27.08 14.10 0.03
N ASP A 171 26.65 15.30 -0.34
CA ASP A 171 25.83 15.53 -1.53
C ASP A 171 26.61 15.13 -2.80
N GLY A 172 25.97 14.35 -3.67
CA GLY A 172 26.56 13.83 -4.91
C GLY A 172 27.60 12.72 -4.75
N ILE A 173 27.85 12.22 -3.54
CA ILE A 173 28.84 11.16 -3.30
C ILE A 173 28.14 9.80 -3.26
N GLY A 174 28.20 9.06 -4.36
CA GLY A 174 27.65 7.72 -4.49
C GLY A 174 28.26 6.94 -5.65
N ILE A 175 28.14 5.62 -5.60
CA ILE A 175 28.55 4.69 -6.65
C ILE A 175 27.30 3.90 -7.07
N ASP A 176 26.45 4.54 -7.88
CA ASP A 176 25.34 3.81 -8.49
C ASP A 176 25.89 2.88 -9.57
N ILE A 177 25.32 1.68 -9.66
CA ILE A 177 25.71 0.70 -10.66
C ILE A 177 24.49 0.41 -11.53
N TYR A 178 24.67 0.36 -12.84
CA TYR A 178 23.62 -0.09 -13.75
C TYR A 178 23.99 -1.40 -14.42
N GLY A 179 23.07 -2.34 -14.42
CA GLY A 179 23.29 -3.70 -14.88
C GLY A 179 22.35 -4.11 -16.01
N MET A 180 22.89 -4.87 -16.95
CA MET A 180 22.16 -5.52 -18.03
C MET A 180 22.57 -6.98 -18.10
N ARG A 181 21.60 -7.88 -18.00
CA ARG A 181 21.83 -9.32 -17.96
C ARG A 181 20.88 -10.05 -18.89
N ASP A 182 21.40 -11.03 -19.61
CA ASP A 182 20.59 -11.91 -20.44
C ASP A 182 19.65 -12.81 -19.59
N HIS A 183 18.45 -13.12 -20.08
CA HIS A 183 17.40 -13.85 -19.35
C HIS A 183 17.90 -15.17 -18.76
N VAL A 184 18.55 -15.99 -19.58
CA VAL A 184 19.10 -17.31 -19.20
C VAL A 184 20.64 -17.31 -19.12
N GLY A 185 21.27 -16.22 -19.52
CA GLY A 185 22.71 -16.13 -19.70
C GLY A 185 23.45 -15.27 -18.68
N LYS A 186 24.56 -14.71 -19.16
CA LYS A 186 25.53 -13.94 -18.39
C LYS A 186 25.15 -12.47 -18.24
N ILE A 187 25.82 -11.81 -17.31
CA ILE A 187 25.85 -10.34 -17.25
C ILE A 187 26.49 -9.84 -18.54
N LEU A 188 25.78 -8.98 -19.27
CA LEU A 188 26.22 -8.40 -20.53
C LEU A 188 26.94 -7.08 -20.29
N TRP A 189 26.39 -6.27 -19.38
CA TRP A 189 26.91 -4.95 -19.06
C TRP A 189 26.73 -4.66 -17.58
N LEU A 190 27.78 -4.17 -16.94
CA LEU A 190 27.75 -3.75 -15.55
C LEU A 190 28.69 -2.56 -15.41
N VAL A 191 28.13 -1.38 -15.19
CA VAL A 191 28.89 -0.13 -15.20
C VAL A 191 28.52 0.74 -14.02
N VAL A 192 29.52 1.41 -13.46
CA VAL A 192 29.31 2.47 -12.48
C VAL A 192 28.81 3.71 -13.23
N VAL A 193 27.74 4.30 -12.72
CA VAL A 193 27.16 5.53 -13.25
C VAL A 193 27.06 6.58 -12.14
N PRO A 194 27.15 7.87 -12.47
CA PRO A 194 26.99 8.92 -11.46
C PRO A 194 25.60 8.91 -10.81
N ASN A 195 24.56 8.54 -11.58
CA ASN A 195 23.19 8.48 -11.10
C ASN A 195 22.37 7.51 -11.95
N SER A 196 21.92 6.39 -11.37
CA SER A 196 21.13 5.39 -12.10
C SER A 196 19.64 5.77 -12.28
N ARG A 197 19.21 6.93 -11.79
CA ARG A 197 17.82 7.43 -11.90
C ARG A 197 17.59 8.42 -13.03
N LEU A 198 18.65 8.80 -13.76
CA LEU A 198 18.56 9.74 -14.86
C LEU A 198 18.34 8.99 -16.18
N SER A 199 17.23 9.30 -16.85
CA SER A 199 16.85 8.63 -18.10
C SER A 199 17.92 8.78 -19.19
N ASP A 200 18.56 9.95 -19.28
CA ASP A 200 19.62 10.20 -20.27
C ASP A 200 20.82 9.28 -20.02
N THR A 201 21.24 9.14 -18.76
CA THR A 201 22.33 8.25 -18.36
C THR A 201 22.01 6.80 -18.75
N ILE A 202 20.81 6.32 -18.44
CA ILE A 202 20.41 4.94 -18.75
C ILE A 202 20.29 4.72 -20.26
N GLY A 203 19.77 5.70 -21.00
CA GLY A 203 19.74 5.67 -22.46
C GLY A 203 21.13 5.53 -23.08
N HIS A 204 22.11 6.31 -22.61
CA HIS A 204 23.50 6.22 -23.06
C HIS A 204 24.12 4.86 -22.73
N VAL A 205 23.96 4.36 -21.50
CA VAL A 205 24.46 3.04 -21.09
C VAL A 205 23.92 1.93 -21.98
N PHE A 206 22.65 2.03 -22.39
CA PHE A 206 22.05 1.09 -23.34
C PHE A 206 22.69 1.17 -24.73
N LEU A 207 22.87 2.38 -25.27
CA LEU A 207 23.54 2.56 -26.57
C LEU A 207 25.01 2.10 -26.55
N ASP A 208 25.71 2.24 -25.43
CA ASP A 208 27.08 1.72 -25.27
C ASP A 208 27.11 0.19 -25.36
N MET A 209 26.14 -0.49 -24.73
CA MET A 209 25.98 -1.94 -24.83
C MET A 209 25.72 -2.35 -26.29
N VAL A 210 24.78 -1.68 -26.97
CA VAL A 210 24.50 -1.93 -28.39
C VAL A 210 25.74 -1.69 -29.25
N SER A 211 26.49 -0.62 -28.99
CA SER A 211 27.73 -0.32 -29.72
C SER A 211 28.81 -1.35 -29.48
N LYS A 212 28.95 -1.88 -28.26
CA LYS A 212 29.93 -2.92 -27.93
C LYS A 212 29.61 -4.26 -28.60
N TYR A 213 28.36 -4.71 -28.48
CA TYR A 213 27.96 -6.03 -28.96
C TYR A 213 27.52 -6.04 -30.42
N LYS A 214 27.30 -4.84 -31.02
CA LYS A 214 26.73 -4.66 -32.36
C LYS A 214 25.43 -5.44 -32.55
N ALA A 215 24.66 -5.55 -31.47
CA ALA A 215 23.43 -6.32 -31.40
C ALA A 215 22.44 -5.64 -30.46
N ILE A 216 21.15 -5.82 -30.74
CA ILE A 216 20.03 -5.45 -29.88
C ILE A 216 19.28 -6.71 -29.47
N SER A 217 18.68 -6.74 -28.29
CA SER A 217 17.83 -7.86 -27.90
C SER A 217 16.48 -7.81 -28.61
N ILE A 218 15.77 -8.94 -28.64
CA ILE A 218 14.39 -8.98 -29.14
C ILE A 218 13.46 -8.22 -28.17
N GLN A 219 13.67 -8.41 -26.87
CA GLN A 219 12.94 -7.74 -25.80
C GLN A 219 13.92 -7.22 -24.73
N VAL A 220 13.60 -6.07 -24.16
CA VAL A 220 14.20 -5.57 -22.92
C VAL A 220 13.13 -5.52 -21.83
N THR A 221 13.48 -6.06 -20.67
CA THR A 221 12.61 -6.13 -19.49
C THR A 221 13.22 -5.32 -18.37
N PHE A 222 12.41 -4.46 -17.76
CA PHE A 222 12.83 -3.56 -16.70
C PHE A 222 11.75 -3.42 -15.63
N ASP A 223 12.10 -2.92 -14.46
CA ASP A 223 11.11 -2.56 -13.46
C ASP A 223 10.46 -1.20 -13.79
N GLY A 224 9.33 -0.85 -13.17
CA GLY A 224 8.55 0.34 -13.56
C GLY A 224 9.16 1.70 -13.21
N GLY A 225 10.49 1.85 -13.28
CA GLY A 225 11.23 3.08 -12.99
C GLY A 225 10.97 4.20 -14.01
N SER A 226 11.04 5.45 -13.55
CA SER A 226 10.84 6.66 -14.37
C SER A 226 12.01 6.94 -15.33
N GLU A 227 13.16 6.35 -15.06
CA GLU A 227 14.43 6.50 -15.77
C GLU A 227 14.51 5.68 -17.07
N LEU A 228 13.49 4.90 -17.40
CA LEU A 228 13.55 3.91 -18.48
C LEU A 228 12.95 4.41 -19.80
N GLY A 229 12.50 5.67 -19.83
CA GLY A 229 11.86 6.28 -21.00
C GLY A 229 12.73 6.20 -22.25
N TRP A 230 13.97 6.70 -22.16
CA TRP A 230 14.89 6.69 -23.31
C TRP A 230 15.31 5.29 -23.74
N LEU A 231 15.61 4.41 -22.79
CA LEU A 231 15.98 3.02 -23.09
C LEU A 231 14.84 2.30 -23.83
N ALA A 232 13.60 2.44 -23.36
CA ALA A 232 12.44 1.86 -24.03
C ALA A 232 12.23 2.44 -25.43
N SER A 233 12.41 3.75 -25.61
CA SER A 233 12.34 4.41 -26.91
C SER A 233 13.42 3.92 -27.87
N PHE A 234 14.70 3.90 -27.45
CA PHE A 234 15.80 3.42 -28.28
C PHE A 234 15.61 1.96 -28.69
N GLN A 235 15.25 1.09 -27.75
CA GLN A 235 14.98 -0.32 -28.05
C GLN A 235 13.84 -0.48 -29.05
N THR A 236 12.77 0.30 -28.91
CA THR A 236 11.62 0.26 -29.83
C THR A 236 12.04 0.72 -31.23
N THR A 237 12.67 1.90 -31.33
CA THR A 237 13.09 2.47 -32.62
C THR A 237 14.12 1.59 -33.33
N LEU A 238 15.14 1.10 -32.62
CA LEU A 238 16.15 0.21 -33.23
C LEU A 238 15.53 -1.11 -33.69
N ARG A 239 14.56 -1.65 -32.95
CA ARG A 239 13.90 -2.89 -33.35
C ARG A 239 12.97 -2.69 -34.56
N GLU A 240 12.25 -1.58 -34.62
CA GLU A 240 11.40 -1.25 -35.77
C GLU A 240 12.23 -1.07 -37.05
N GLU A 241 13.39 -0.41 -36.94
CA GLU A 241 14.29 -0.16 -38.08
C GLU A 241 15.00 -1.44 -38.54
N PHE A 242 15.65 -2.17 -37.63
CA PHE A 242 16.55 -3.26 -37.97
C PHE A 242 15.91 -4.65 -37.93
N ALA A 243 14.73 -4.79 -37.31
CA ALA A 243 14.00 -6.05 -37.24
C ALA A 243 12.47 -5.88 -37.40
N PRO A 244 11.98 -5.21 -38.46
CA PRO A 244 10.55 -4.91 -38.67
C PRO A 244 9.67 -6.15 -38.79
N LYS A 245 10.28 -7.29 -39.15
CA LYS A 245 9.58 -8.58 -39.29
C LYS A 245 9.16 -9.19 -37.95
N LEU A 246 9.74 -8.76 -36.83
CA LEU A 246 9.40 -9.28 -35.50
C LEU A 246 8.11 -8.63 -34.99
N SER A 247 7.04 -9.43 -34.86
CA SER A 247 5.75 -8.97 -34.33
C SER A 247 5.88 -8.32 -32.95
N ALA A 248 5.52 -7.04 -32.85
CA ALA A 248 5.47 -6.29 -31.59
C ALA A 248 4.41 -6.82 -30.61
N THR A 249 3.43 -7.57 -31.11
CA THR A 249 2.37 -8.19 -30.30
C THR A 249 2.87 -9.47 -29.62
N GLN A 250 3.67 -10.27 -30.33
CA GLN A 250 4.21 -11.53 -29.80
C GLN A 250 5.40 -11.26 -28.88
N TRP A 251 6.30 -10.38 -29.31
CA TRP A 251 7.47 -9.97 -28.54
C TRP A 251 7.41 -8.46 -28.42
N LYS A 252 7.21 -7.92 -27.22
CA LYS A 252 7.23 -6.46 -27.06
C LYS A 252 8.68 -5.99 -27.03
N PRO A 253 9.05 -4.87 -27.68
CA PRO A 253 10.43 -4.39 -27.64
C PRO A 253 10.88 -4.04 -26.22
N ALA A 254 9.99 -3.44 -25.43
CA ALA A 254 10.22 -3.02 -24.05
C ALA A 254 9.06 -3.46 -23.15
N VAL A 255 9.36 -4.04 -21.98
CA VAL A 255 8.37 -4.54 -21.03
C VAL A 255 8.69 -4.09 -19.61
N ALA A 256 7.78 -3.29 -19.04
CA ALA A 256 7.80 -2.95 -17.62
C ALA A 256 7.18 -4.08 -16.80
N VAL A 257 7.93 -4.63 -15.84
CA VAL A 257 7.47 -5.64 -14.89
C VAL A 257 7.60 -5.14 -13.46
N LYS A 258 7.02 -5.87 -12.50
CA LYS A 258 7.30 -5.62 -11.08
C LYS A 258 8.73 -6.09 -10.78
N SER A 259 9.48 -5.41 -9.91
CA SER A 259 10.86 -5.84 -9.53
C SER A 259 10.90 -7.32 -9.09
N THR A 260 9.92 -7.77 -8.30
CA THR A 260 9.78 -9.19 -7.91
C THR A 260 9.62 -10.19 -9.07
N SER A 261 9.37 -9.73 -10.29
CA SER A 261 9.31 -10.54 -11.51
C SER A 261 10.56 -10.39 -12.38
N ASN A 262 11.42 -9.39 -12.12
CA ASN A 262 12.70 -9.15 -12.77
C ASN A 262 13.81 -10.04 -12.15
N ILE A 263 13.57 -11.35 -12.08
CA ILE A 263 14.33 -12.28 -11.22
C ILE A 263 15.80 -12.39 -11.63
N SER A 264 16.10 -12.38 -12.93
CA SER A 264 17.47 -12.60 -13.43
C SER A 264 18.43 -11.49 -12.96
N ILE A 265 18.05 -10.22 -13.10
CA ILE A 265 18.91 -9.12 -12.65
C ILE A 265 18.93 -8.99 -11.12
N GLU A 266 17.80 -9.17 -10.44
CA GLU A 266 17.71 -9.16 -8.98
C GLU A 266 18.58 -10.25 -8.32
N SER A 267 18.65 -11.43 -8.95
CA SER A 267 19.57 -12.49 -8.50
C SER A 267 21.03 -12.03 -8.58
N THR A 268 21.39 -11.26 -9.60
CA THR A 268 22.73 -10.68 -9.78
C THR A 268 23.08 -9.75 -8.63
N TRP A 269 22.16 -8.86 -8.24
CA TRP A 269 22.36 -7.96 -7.10
C TRP A 269 22.48 -8.69 -5.78
N SER A 270 21.73 -9.78 -5.61
CA SER A 270 21.88 -10.63 -4.43
C SER A 270 23.27 -11.25 -4.35
N TYR A 271 23.80 -11.75 -5.48
CA TYR A 271 25.16 -12.30 -5.55
C TYR A 271 26.20 -11.22 -5.28
N ASP A 272 26.11 -10.08 -5.95
CA ASP A 272 27.06 -8.98 -5.78
C ASP A 272 27.10 -8.51 -4.33
N ARG A 273 25.94 -8.29 -3.70
CA ARG A 273 25.86 -7.92 -2.29
C ARG A 273 26.44 -8.97 -1.35
N GLN A 274 26.32 -10.25 -1.67
CA GLN A 274 26.80 -11.33 -0.82
C GLN A 274 28.33 -11.44 -0.84
N PHE A 275 28.94 -11.29 -2.03
CA PHE A 275 30.35 -11.62 -2.22
C PHE A 275 31.27 -10.39 -2.35
N ASN A 276 30.76 -9.26 -2.88
CA ASN A 276 31.56 -8.06 -3.15
C ASN A 276 31.05 -6.82 -2.41
N GLY A 277 29.73 -6.62 -2.35
CA GLY A 277 29.13 -5.35 -1.93
C GLY A 277 29.23 -5.05 -0.43
N ARG A 278 29.39 -6.06 0.44
CA ARG A 278 29.56 -5.83 1.89
C ARG A 278 30.93 -5.25 2.23
N SER A 279 32.00 -5.87 1.72
CA SER A 279 33.36 -5.38 1.92
C SER A 279 33.58 -4.02 1.25
N LEU A 280 33.03 -3.82 0.04
CA LEU A 280 33.12 -2.54 -0.65
C LEU A 280 32.43 -1.42 0.14
N ARG A 281 31.25 -1.68 0.70
CA ARG A 281 30.55 -0.70 1.54
C ARG A 281 31.34 -0.36 2.81
N GLU A 282 31.86 -1.37 3.50
CA GLU A 282 32.66 -1.18 4.72
C GLU A 282 33.88 -0.29 4.44
N ILE A 283 34.62 -0.56 3.35
CA ILE A 283 35.77 0.25 2.92
C ILE A 283 35.36 1.70 2.59
N LEU A 284 34.24 1.89 1.89
CA LEU A 284 33.76 3.24 1.56
C LEU A 284 33.37 4.01 2.83
N GLU A 285 32.74 3.34 3.80
CA GLU A 285 32.32 3.95 5.06
C GLU A 285 33.50 4.31 5.99
N GLU A 286 34.70 3.73 5.83
CA GLU A 286 35.91 4.17 6.54
C GLU A 286 36.28 5.64 6.22
N GLY A 287 35.97 6.09 5.00
CA GLY A 287 36.19 7.47 4.58
C GLY A 287 35.13 8.46 5.06
N ARG A 288 34.14 8.02 5.86
CA ARG A 288 33.07 8.86 6.36
C ARG A 288 33.55 9.68 7.56
N ILE A 289 33.95 10.93 7.29
CA ILE A 289 34.32 11.94 8.29
C ILE A 289 33.06 12.49 8.98
#